data_AF-A0A382QC00-F1
#
_entry.id   AF-A0A382QC00-F1
#
_cell.length_a   1.000
_cell.length_b   1.000
_cell.length_c   1.000
_cell.angle_alpha   90.00
_cell.angle_beta   90.00
_cell.angle_gamma   90.00
#
_symmetry.space_group_name_H-M   'P 1'
#
loop_
_entity.id
_entity.type
_entity.pdbx_description
1 polymer ?
#
loop_
_entity_poly.entity_id
_entity_poly.type
_entity_poly.pdbx_seq_one_letter_code
_entity_poly.pdbx_strand_id
1 'polypeptide(L)'
;RDEKIDIEDLILSNKLTRNLDDYIAIGPQVAAGKLMAERGEDVGPGTIVKYIITEGNSKLVRDRVKLSDTVSIDEIDKDYYIDKQVIGATYKILELFGYNEDQIKGLNTGLDQWL
;
A
#
# COMPACT_ATOMS: atom_id res chain seq x y z
N ARG A 1 15.82 -14.68 1.65
CA ARG A 1 15.10 -13.40 1.62
C ARG A 1 16.00 -12.41 0.90
N ASP A 2 16.16 -12.55 -0.42
CA ASP A 2 17.10 -11.72 -1.20
C ASP A 2 16.71 -11.76 -2.69
N GLU A 3 15.43 -11.57 -2.97
CA GLU A 3 15.03 -11.15 -4.32
C GLU A 3 15.10 -9.62 -4.32
N LYS A 4 15.85 -9.07 -5.29
CA LYS A 4 15.82 -7.64 -5.59
C LYS A 4 14.42 -7.33 -6.10
N ILE A 5 13.56 -6.84 -5.22
CA ILE A 5 12.26 -6.31 -5.59
C ILE A 5 12.51 -4.95 -6.24
N ASP A 6 12.06 -4.81 -7.47
CA ASP A 6 12.09 -3.53 -8.17
C ASP A 6 10.97 -2.63 -7.62
N ILE A 7 11.27 -1.35 -7.44
CA ILE A 7 10.32 -0.41 -6.82
C ILE A 7 9.05 -0.25 -7.67
N GLU A 8 9.19 -0.45 -8.98
CA GLU A 8 8.12 -0.44 -9.96
C GLU A 8 7.02 -1.45 -9.66
N ASP A 9 7.38 -2.62 -9.11
CA ASP A 9 6.42 -3.68 -8.74
C ASP A 9 5.62 -3.32 -7.48
N LEU A 10 6.06 -2.31 -6.73
CA LEU A 10 5.42 -1.82 -5.50
C LEU A 10 4.55 -0.58 -5.74
N ILE A 11 4.51 -0.05 -6.96
CA ILE A 11 3.70 1.13 -7.28
C ILE A 11 2.22 0.77 -7.23
N LEU A 12 1.49 1.41 -6.31
CA LEU A 12 0.03 1.36 -6.27
C LEU A 12 -0.51 2.38 -7.26
N SER A 13 -1.40 1.93 -8.14
CA SER A 13 -2.04 2.77 -9.14
C SER A 13 -3.55 2.73 -9.02
N ASN A 14 -4.15 3.90 -8.80
CA ASN A 14 -5.60 4.03 -8.64
C ASN A 14 -6.13 5.18 -9.48
N LYS A 15 -7.34 5.02 -10.02
CA LYS A 15 -8.05 6.08 -10.74
C LYS A 15 -8.97 6.82 -9.77
N LEU A 16 -8.81 8.13 -9.66
CA LEU A 16 -9.75 8.97 -8.91
C LEU A 16 -11.08 9.00 -9.65
N THR A 17 -12.18 8.85 -8.89
CA THR A 17 -13.55 8.82 -9.44
C THR A 17 -14.33 10.10 -9.15
N ARG A 18 -13.76 10.99 -8.33
CA ARG A 18 -14.37 12.24 -7.85
C ARG A 18 -13.28 13.31 -7.71
N ASN A 19 -13.67 14.57 -7.55
CA ASN A 19 -12.73 15.63 -7.16
C ASN A 19 -12.20 15.36 -5.75
N LEU A 20 -11.03 15.91 -5.42
CA LEU A 20 -10.39 15.69 -4.13
C LEU A 20 -11.26 16.13 -2.94
N ASP A 21 -12.06 17.19 -3.12
CA ASP A 21 -12.94 17.74 -2.09
C ASP A 21 -14.24 16.95 -1.89
N ASP A 22 -14.61 16.10 -2.86
CA ASP A 22 -15.83 15.29 -2.83
C ASP A 22 -15.67 13.96 -2.06
N TYR A 23 -14.46 13.66 -1.59
CA TYR A 23 -14.18 12.45 -0.81
C TYR A 23 -14.45 12.67 0.68
N ILE A 24 -15.41 11.92 1.23
CA ILE A 24 -15.72 11.92 2.67
C ILE A 24 -14.53 11.37 3.49
N ALA A 25 -13.85 10.35 2.96
CA ALA A 25 -12.71 9.71 3.61
C ALA A 25 -11.44 9.88 2.77
N ILE A 26 -10.37 10.33 3.42
CA ILE A 26 -9.06 10.48 2.79
C ILE A 26 -8.34 9.13 2.88
N GLY A 27 -8.52 8.31 1.84
CA GLY A 27 -7.74 7.10 1.62
C GLY A 27 -6.39 7.39 0.94
N PRO A 28 -5.54 6.36 0.74
CA PRO A 28 -4.21 6.54 0.18
C PRO A 28 -4.18 7.18 -1.21
N GLN A 29 -5.08 6.75 -2.10
CA GLN A 29 -5.26 7.34 -3.43
C GLN A 29 -5.65 8.84 -3.40
N VAL A 30 -6.43 9.26 -2.40
CA VAL A 30 -6.84 10.67 -2.24
C VAL A 30 -5.67 11.49 -1.71
N ALA A 31 -4.90 10.95 -0.77
CA ALA A 31 -3.68 11.58 -0.29
C ALA A 31 -2.65 11.75 -1.41
N ALA A 32 -2.46 10.74 -2.27
CA ALA A 32 -1.61 10.85 -3.45
C ALA A 32 -2.10 11.96 -4.40
N GLY A 33 -3.40 12.02 -4.67
CA GLY A 33 -3.97 13.09 -5.49
C GLY A 33 -3.77 14.49 -4.88
N LYS A 34 -3.85 14.63 -3.55
CA LYS A 34 -3.54 15.89 -2.86
C LYS A 34 -2.07 16.28 -3.01
N LEU A 35 -1.14 15.33 -2.89
CA LEU A 35 0.29 15.59 -3.14
C LEU A 35 0.57 16.04 -4.58
N MET A 36 -0.11 15.47 -5.57
CA MET A 36 -0.01 15.91 -6.97
C MET A 36 -0.54 17.34 -7.13
N ALA A 37 -1.69 17.66 -6.54
CA ALA A 37 -2.26 19.01 -6.58
C ALA A 37 -1.35 20.04 -5.87
N GLU A 38 -0.71 19.67 -4.77
CA GLU A 38 0.30 20.49 -4.08
C GLU A 38 1.53 20.77 -4.94
N ARG A 39 1.89 19.85 -5.87
CA ARG A 39 2.92 20.06 -6.90
C ARG A 39 2.45 20.93 -8.08
N GLY A 40 1.18 21.35 -8.09
CA GLY A 40 0.59 22.15 -9.15
C GLY A 40 0.09 21.33 -10.35
N GLU A 41 -0.06 20.01 -10.20
CA GLU A 41 -0.65 19.16 -11.22
C GLU A 41 -2.18 19.29 -11.24
N ASP A 42 -2.79 19.14 -12.42
CA ASP A 42 -4.25 19.11 -12.55
C ASP A 42 -4.79 17.74 -12.12
N VAL A 43 -5.63 17.74 -11.07
CA VAL A 43 -6.13 16.52 -10.43
C VAL A 43 -7.64 16.57 -10.35
N GLY A 44 -8.28 15.60 -10.98
CA GLY A 44 -9.75 15.48 -10.98
C GLY A 44 -10.23 14.06 -11.23
N PRO A 45 -11.55 13.88 -11.42
CA PRO A 45 -12.12 12.61 -11.83
C PRO A 45 -11.45 12.12 -13.11
N GLY A 46 -10.90 10.91 -13.06
CA GLY A 46 -10.18 10.33 -14.18
C GLY A 46 -8.67 10.29 -14.01
N THR A 47 -8.10 11.15 -13.15
CA THR A 47 -6.66 11.17 -12.87
C THR A 47 -6.20 9.84 -12.30
N ILE A 48 -5.10 9.32 -12.83
CA ILE A 48 -4.43 8.14 -12.30
C ILE A 48 -3.36 8.62 -11.34
N VAL A 49 -3.48 8.24 -10.08
CA VAL A 49 -2.46 8.50 -9.06
C VAL A 49 -1.55 7.27 -8.97
N LYS A 50 -0.24 7.51 -8.86
CA LYS A 50 0.77 6.47 -8.64
C LYS A 50 1.54 6.80 -7.37
N TYR A 51 1.51 5.88 -6.42
CA TYR A 51 2.05 6.13 -5.10
C TYR A 51 2.59 4.86 -4.44
N ILE A 52 3.40 5.06 -3.43
CA ILE A 52 3.99 4.01 -2.58
C ILE A 52 3.67 4.34 -1.13
N ILE A 53 3.49 3.29 -0.31
CA ILE A 53 3.38 3.44 1.15
C ILE A 53 4.78 3.28 1.74
N THR A 54 5.25 4.32 2.41
CA THR A 54 6.56 4.31 3.08
C THR A 54 6.46 4.01 4.56
N GLU A 55 7.58 3.66 5.19
CA GLU A 55 7.68 3.60 6.63
C GLU A 55 7.39 4.99 7.24
N GLY A 56 6.92 4.99 8.49
CA GLY A 56 6.64 6.23 9.20
C GLY A 56 5.93 6.00 10.53
N ASN A 57 6.00 7.02 11.39
CA ASN A 57 5.47 6.97 12.75
C ASN A 57 3.93 7.07 12.82
N SER A 58 3.27 7.52 11.75
CA SER A 58 1.81 7.60 11.72
C SER A 58 1.18 6.23 11.55
N LYS A 59 0.18 5.94 12.37
CA LYS A 59 -0.68 4.75 12.18
C LYS A 59 -1.63 4.89 10.99
N LEU A 60 -1.83 6.10 10.49
CA LEU A 60 -2.71 6.34 9.36
C LEU A 60 -1.93 6.17 8.06
N VAL A 61 -2.34 5.20 7.25
CA VAL A 61 -1.69 4.89 5.97
C VAL A 61 -1.59 6.11 5.05
N ARG A 62 -2.62 6.96 5.03
CA ARG A 62 -2.67 8.16 4.19
C ARG A 62 -1.53 9.15 4.47
N ASP A 63 -1.02 9.18 5.70
CA ASP A 63 0.05 10.11 6.10
C ASP A 63 1.45 9.56 5.71
N ARG A 64 1.50 8.30 5.26
CA ARG A 64 2.71 7.61 4.80
C ARG A 64 2.72 7.39 3.29
N VAL A 65 1.82 8.08 2.57
CA VAL A 65 1.77 8.05 1.11
C VAL A 65 2.83 8.98 0.55
N LYS A 66 3.62 8.48 -0.39
CA LYS A 66 4.49 9.30 -1.24
C LYS A 66 4.23 9.01 -2.71
N LEU A 67 4.43 10.01 -3.56
CA LEU A 67 4.32 9.83 -5.01
C LEU A 67 5.47 8.96 -5.51
N SER A 68 5.16 8.04 -6.43
CA SER A 68 6.07 6.95 -6.81
C SER A 68 7.43 7.43 -7.35
N ASP A 69 7.47 8.64 -7.90
CA ASP A 69 8.67 9.27 -8.46
C ASP A 69 9.61 9.90 -7.41
N THR A 70 9.25 9.82 -6.12
CA THR A 70 9.98 10.47 -5.01
C THR A 70 10.38 9.52 -3.89
N VAL A 71 10.37 8.22 -4.16
CA VAL A 71 10.61 7.19 -3.15
C VAL A 71 11.76 6.30 -3.60
N SER A 72 12.62 5.92 -2.66
CA SER A 72 13.59 4.83 -2.86
C SER A 72 13.14 3.54 -2.16
N ILE A 73 13.67 2.41 -2.63
CA ILE A 73 13.25 1.07 -2.19
C ILE A 73 13.45 0.83 -0.69
N ASP A 74 14.39 1.53 -0.06
CA ASP A 74 14.68 1.45 1.36
C ASP A 74 13.65 2.17 2.24
N GLU A 75 12.80 3.02 1.67
CA GLU A 75 11.77 3.75 2.41
C GLU A 75 10.43 2.99 2.49
N ILE A 76 10.26 1.87 1.79
CA ILE A 76 8.98 1.17 1.68
C ILE A 76 8.54 0.57 3.01
N ASP A 77 7.25 0.64 3.33
CA ASP A 77 6.68 -0.11 4.44
C ASP A 77 6.45 -1.57 4.01
N LYS A 78 7.45 -2.42 4.23
CA LYS A 78 7.40 -3.84 3.84
C LYS A 78 6.21 -4.57 4.47
N ASP A 79 5.92 -4.28 5.73
CA ASP A 79 4.83 -4.91 6.47
C ASP A 79 3.47 -4.55 5.85
N TYR A 80 3.31 -3.29 5.40
CA TYR A 80 2.11 -2.89 4.67
C TYR A 80 1.89 -3.71 3.40
N TYR A 81 2.94 -3.93 2.59
CA TYR A 81 2.79 -4.69 1.35
C TYR A 81 2.53 -6.18 1.62
N ILE A 82 3.21 -6.77 2.61
CA ILE A 82 2.95 -8.16 3.01
C ILE A 82 1.50 -8.29 3.52
N ASP A 83 1.09 -7.47 4.48
CA ASP A 83 -0.21 -7.63 5.14
C ASP A 83 -1.37 -7.21 4.25
N LYS A 84 -1.26 -6.08 3.55
CA LYS A 84 -2.38 -5.48 2.83
C LYS A 84 -2.45 -5.85 1.37
N GLN A 85 -1.32 -6.16 0.73
CA GLN A 85 -1.31 -6.53 -0.69
C GLN A 85 -1.20 -8.04 -0.87
N VAL A 86 -0.21 -8.71 -0.26
CA VAL A 86 -0.02 -10.16 -0.45
C VAL A 86 -1.06 -10.95 0.32
N ILE A 87 -1.11 -10.80 1.65
CA ILE A 87 -2.06 -11.52 2.50
C ILE A 87 -3.49 -11.05 2.19
N GLY A 88 -3.70 -9.73 2.11
CA GLY A 88 -5.00 -9.14 1.77
C GLY A 88 -5.60 -9.67 0.46
N ALA A 89 -4.77 -9.94 -0.56
CA ALA A 89 -5.23 -10.50 -1.83
C ALA A 89 -5.46 -12.02 -1.79
N THR A 90 -4.78 -12.77 -0.92
CA THR A 90 -4.72 -14.24 -0.99
C THR A 90 -5.50 -14.95 0.12
N TYR A 91 -5.73 -14.34 1.27
CA TYR A 91 -6.23 -15.05 2.46
C TYR A 91 -7.59 -15.75 2.24
N LYS A 92 -8.49 -15.18 1.42
CA LYS A 92 -9.80 -15.78 1.12
C LYS A 92 -9.70 -17.13 0.43
N ILE A 93 -8.64 -17.34 -0.35
CA ILE A 93 -8.37 -18.64 -0.98
C ILE A 93 -7.86 -19.62 0.08
N LEU A 94 -6.95 -19.17 0.95
CA LEU A 94 -6.35 -19.97 2.01
C LEU A 94 -7.36 -20.37 3.10
N GLU A 95 -8.40 -19.54 3.32
CA GLU A 95 -9.52 -19.83 4.21
C GLU A 95 -10.27 -21.11 3.80
N LEU A 96 -10.36 -21.40 2.50
CA LEU A 96 -10.95 -22.65 1.98
C LEU A 96 -10.17 -23.90 2.42
N PHE A 97 -8.89 -23.73 2.78
CA PHE A 97 -8.01 -24.80 3.27
C PHE A 97 -7.83 -24.76 4.80
N GLY A 98 -8.62 -23.94 5.50
CA GLY A 98 -8.65 -23.88 6.97
C GLY A 98 -7.68 -22.90 7.62
N TYR A 99 -7.07 -21.98 6.84
CA TYR A 99 -6.19 -20.93 7.38
C TYR A 99 -6.92 -19.59 7.41
N ASN A 100 -7.00 -18.97 8.60
CA ASN A 100 -7.55 -17.62 8.72
C ASN A 100 -6.47 -16.53 8.53
N GLU A 101 -6.91 -15.29 8.29
CA GLU A 101 -6.01 -14.16 8.01
C GLU A 101 -4.99 -13.91 9.14
N ASP A 102 -5.41 -14.02 10.40
CA ASP A 102 -4.54 -13.78 11.56
C ASP A 102 -3.46 -14.85 11.70
N GLN A 103 -3.80 -16.11 11.41
CA GLN A 103 -2.83 -17.21 11.34
C GLN A 103 -1.79 -16.96 10.27
N ILE A 104 -2.22 -16.47 9.09
CA ILE A 104 -1.31 -16.20 7.96
C ILE A 104 -0.35 -15.06 8.31
N LYS A 105 -0.84 -13.97 8.92
CA LYS A 105 0.02 -12.88 9.43
C LYS A 105 1.00 -13.37 10.49
N GLY A 106 0.56 -14.31 11.33
CA GLY A 106 1.36 -14.94 12.37
C GLY A 106 2.35 -16.02 11.88
N LEU A 107 2.38 -16.40 10.60
CA LEU A 107 3.25 -17.50 10.13
C LEU A 107 4.74 -17.22 10.34
N ASN A 108 5.16 -15.95 10.42
CA ASN A 108 6.53 -15.55 10.76
C ASN A 108 6.96 -15.91 12.19
N THR A 109 6.06 -16.30 13.09
CA THR A 109 6.43 -16.68 14.48
C THR A 109 6.42 -18.19 14.72
N GLY A 110 5.91 -18.99 13.77
CA GLY A 110 5.74 -20.44 13.92
C GLY A 110 6.73 -21.31 13.14
N LEU A 111 7.28 -20.82 12.02
CA LEU A 111 8.26 -21.58 11.23
C LEU A 111 9.63 -21.67 11.93
N ASP A 112 9.96 -20.67 12.74
CA ASP A 112 11.17 -20.63 13.56
C ASP A 112 11.14 -21.65 14.72
N GLN A 113 9.95 -22.16 15.09
CA GLN A 113 9.78 -23.22 16.09
C GLN A 113 9.83 -24.63 15.49
N TRP A 114 9.89 -24.76 14.16
CA TRP A 114 9.89 -26.05 13.45
C TRP A 114 11.25 -26.41 12.86
N LEU A 115 12.23 -25.50 12.91
CA LEU A 115 13.64 -25.69 12.54
C LEU A 115 14.51 -25.83 13.80
#